data_AF-A0A9E0J6F7-F1
#
_entry.id   AF-A0A9E0J6F7-F1
#
_cell.length_a   1.000
_cell.length_b   1.000
_cell.length_c   1.000
_cell.angle_alpha   90.00
_cell.angle_beta   90.00
_cell.angle_gamma   90.00
#
_symmetry.space_group_name_H-M   'P 1'
#
loop_
_entity.id
_entity.type
_entity.pdbx_description
1 polymer ?
#
loop_
_entity_poly.entity_id
_entity_poly.type
_entity_poly.pdbx_seq_one_letter_code
_entity_poly.pdbx_strand_id
1 'polypeptide(L)'
;CEAGMLPGALLRNEALKYVCKPVALEVTNAQTRFTAGYAGRREVTMTVGNGEGNFFADADTLARIEGEGQVVFRYQDNPNGSTNAIAGVVNARGNVLGLMPHPDRAFEAELGSADGAILFQSALASA
;
A
#
# COMPACT_ATOMS: atom_id res chain seq x y z
N CYS A 1 5.44 -4.68 -11.38
CA CYS A 1 6.63 -3.85 -11.24
C CYS A 1 7.88 -4.53 -11.81
N GLU A 2 8.28 -5.73 -11.38
CA GLU A 2 9.40 -6.44 -12.07
C GLU A 2 8.97 -7.78 -12.70
N ALA A 3 8.16 -8.58 -11.99
CA ALA A 3 7.62 -9.84 -12.50
C ALA A 3 6.41 -9.67 -13.46
N GLY A 4 6.07 -8.45 -13.87
CA GLY A 4 4.92 -8.16 -14.75
C GLY A 4 3.52 -8.37 -14.14
N MET A 5 3.42 -8.73 -12.86
CA MET A 5 2.13 -9.06 -12.21
C MET A 5 1.33 -7.85 -11.71
N LEU A 6 1.98 -6.70 -11.58
CA LEU A 6 1.41 -5.45 -11.09
C LEU A 6 1.82 -4.29 -12.00
N PRO A 7 0.95 -3.29 -12.19
CA PRO A 7 1.27 -2.10 -12.98
C PRO A 7 2.29 -1.21 -12.28
N GLY A 8 2.93 -0.33 -13.05
CA GLY A 8 3.90 0.64 -12.55
C GLY A 8 5.27 0.04 -12.22
N ALA A 9 6.11 0.87 -11.61
CA ALA A 9 7.47 0.57 -11.18
C ALA A 9 7.77 1.24 -9.84
N LEU A 10 8.84 0.80 -9.18
CA LEU A 10 9.38 1.43 -7.98
C LEU A 10 10.70 2.10 -8.34
N LEU A 11 10.78 3.39 -8.05
CA LEU A 11 11.97 4.21 -8.26
C LEU A 11 12.64 4.49 -6.91
N ARG A 12 13.85 5.05 -6.97
CA ARG A 12 14.48 5.65 -5.80
C ARG A 12 13.58 6.72 -5.20
N ASN A 13 13.59 6.79 -3.87
CA ASN A 13 12.88 7.83 -3.14
C ASN A 13 13.32 9.21 -3.64
N GLU A 14 12.40 10.16 -3.75
CA GLU A 14 12.68 11.50 -4.27
C GLU A 14 13.82 12.20 -3.52
N ALA A 15 13.85 12.06 -2.19
CA ALA A 15 14.90 12.62 -1.34
C ALA A 15 16.23 11.84 -1.37
N LEU A 16 16.33 10.75 -2.14
CA LEU A 16 17.49 9.86 -2.26
C LEU A 16 18.02 9.32 -0.91
N LYS A 17 17.12 9.19 0.09
CA LYS A 17 17.43 8.69 1.43
C LYS A 17 16.57 7.48 1.76
N TYR A 18 17.13 6.60 2.58
CA TYR A 18 16.39 5.52 3.22
C TYR A 18 15.40 6.11 4.23
N VAL A 19 14.14 5.71 4.14
CA VAL A 19 13.08 6.12 5.08
C VAL A 19 12.72 4.94 5.96
N CYS A 20 12.83 5.14 7.27
CA CYS A 20 12.43 4.18 8.30
C CYS A 20 11.61 4.91 9.37
N LYS A 21 10.28 4.88 9.25
CA LYS A 21 9.37 5.54 10.20
C LYS A 21 7.96 4.93 10.14
N PRO A 22 7.14 5.11 11.18
CA PRO A 22 5.69 4.96 11.07
C PRO A 22 5.13 5.96 10.06
N VAL A 23 4.12 5.53 9.30
CA VAL A 23 3.40 6.35 8.32
C VAL A 23 1.89 6.14 8.48
N ALA A 24 1.16 7.24 8.43
CA ALA A 24 -0.29 7.22 8.33
C ALA A 24 -0.70 6.94 6.89
N LEU A 25 -1.60 5.99 6.71
CA LEU A 25 -2.14 5.59 5.42
C LEU A 25 -3.65 5.79 5.42
N GLU A 26 -4.16 6.17 4.26
CA GLU A 26 -5.58 6.14 3.94
C GLU A 26 -5.91 4.80 3.26
N VAL A 27 -6.97 4.13 3.73
CA VAL A 27 -7.55 2.96 3.06
C VAL A 27 -8.49 3.43 1.97
N THR A 28 -8.02 3.44 0.73
CA THR A 28 -8.78 3.98 -0.41
C THR A 28 -9.79 3.00 -0.97
N ASN A 29 -9.48 1.69 -0.91
CA ASN A 29 -10.39 0.63 -1.32
C ASN A 29 -10.41 -0.48 -0.28
N ALA A 30 -11.51 -0.56 0.47
CA ALA A 30 -11.77 -1.61 1.46
C ALA A 30 -12.57 -2.81 0.89
N GLN A 31 -12.79 -2.89 -0.43
CA GLN A 31 -13.56 -3.96 -1.07
C GLN A 31 -12.67 -5.06 -1.66
N THR A 32 -11.40 -5.13 -1.27
CA THR A 32 -10.47 -6.16 -1.74
C THR A 32 -10.32 -7.28 -0.73
N ARG A 33 -9.85 -8.44 -1.20
CA ARG A 33 -9.54 -9.59 -0.33
C ARG A 33 -8.53 -9.27 0.78
N PHE A 34 -7.70 -8.23 0.59
CA PHE A 34 -6.67 -7.83 1.55
C PHE A 34 -7.13 -6.71 2.49
N THR A 35 -8.24 -6.03 2.17
CA THR A 35 -8.67 -4.82 2.88
C THR A 35 -10.11 -4.87 3.41
N ALA A 36 -10.85 -5.94 3.14
CA ALA A 36 -12.22 -6.13 3.61
C ALA A 36 -12.39 -6.02 5.14
N GLY A 37 -11.40 -6.50 5.91
CA GLY A 37 -11.43 -6.49 7.37
C GLY A 37 -11.28 -5.11 8.00
N TYR A 38 -10.90 -4.06 7.24
CA TYR A 38 -10.83 -2.70 7.78
C TYR A 38 -12.21 -2.08 8.05
N ALA A 39 -13.31 -2.66 7.55
CA ALA A 39 -14.69 -2.38 7.98
C ALA A 39 -15.08 -0.89 8.11
N GLY A 40 -14.59 -0.03 7.22
CA GLY A 40 -14.86 1.42 7.23
C GLY A 40 -13.83 2.28 8.00
N ARG A 41 -12.79 1.68 8.57
CA ARG A 41 -11.59 2.39 9.04
C ARG A 41 -10.91 3.03 7.83
N ARG A 42 -10.85 4.36 7.84
CA ARG A 42 -10.23 5.15 6.75
C ARG A 42 -8.75 5.36 6.95
N GLU A 43 -8.28 5.33 8.19
CA GLU A 43 -6.89 5.64 8.53
C GLU A 43 -6.25 4.49 9.29
N VAL A 44 -5.05 4.11 8.85
CA VAL A 44 -4.26 3.04 9.46
C VAL A 44 -2.81 3.47 9.56
N THR A 45 -2.10 3.00 10.57
CA THR A 45 -0.67 3.27 10.74
C THR A 45 0.13 2.00 10.51
N MET A 46 1.12 2.08 9.62
CA MET A 46 2.09 1.00 9.38
C MET A 46 3.51 1.58 9.38
N THR A 47 4.52 0.73 9.26
CA THR A 47 5.92 1.20 9.15
C THR A 47 6.41 1.11 7.70
N VAL A 48 7.33 1.99 7.31
CA VAL A 48 8.09 1.87 6.05
C VAL A 48 9.56 1.66 6.36
N GLY A 49 10.28 1.02 5.43
CA GLY A 49 11.71 0.74 5.54
C GLY A 49 12.33 0.57 4.15
N ASN A 50 12.39 1.63 3.35
CA ASN A 50 12.83 1.54 1.95
C ASN A 50 13.71 2.73 1.51
N GLY A 51 14.58 2.48 0.53
CA GLY A 51 15.27 3.51 -0.27
C GLY A 51 14.74 3.62 -1.70
N GLU A 52 13.96 2.63 -2.14
CA GLU A 52 13.41 2.50 -3.50
C GLU A 52 11.91 2.15 -3.41
N GLY A 53 11.14 3.04 -2.76
CA GLY A 53 9.70 2.86 -2.54
C GLY A 53 8.81 3.82 -3.33
N ASN A 54 9.38 4.63 -4.22
CA ASN A 54 8.66 5.65 -4.98
C ASN A 54 7.86 5.00 -6.11
N PHE A 55 6.54 4.84 -5.93
CA PHE A 55 5.67 4.29 -6.96
C PHE A 55 5.50 5.27 -8.13
N PHE A 56 5.75 4.77 -9.34
CA PHE A 56 5.57 5.53 -10.58
C PHE A 56 4.85 4.71 -11.64
N ALA A 57 3.98 5.37 -12.40
CA ALA A 57 3.34 4.82 -13.58
C ALA A 57 3.03 5.97 -14.55
N ASP A 58 2.88 5.65 -15.84
CA ASP A 58 2.44 6.62 -16.84
C ASP A 58 0.97 7.04 -16.62
N ALA A 59 0.56 8.14 -17.26
CA ALA A 59 -0.75 8.75 -17.05
C ALA A 59 -1.93 7.81 -17.39
N ASP A 60 -1.81 7.02 -18.46
CA ASP A 60 -2.86 6.09 -18.88
C ASP A 60 -2.99 4.94 -17.87
N THR A 61 -1.85 4.40 -17.42
CA THR A 61 -1.82 3.39 -16.35
C THR A 61 -2.41 3.93 -15.05
N LEU A 62 -2.06 5.16 -14.64
CA LEU A 62 -2.61 5.80 -13.45
C LEU A 62 -4.13 5.95 -13.56
N ALA A 63 -4.62 6.55 -14.65
CA ALA A 63 -6.05 6.72 -14.86
C ALA A 63 -6.81 5.38 -14.79
N ARG A 64 -6.23 4.32 -15.36
CA ARG A 64 -6.81 2.97 -15.31
C ARG A 64 -6.86 2.41 -13.89
N ILE A 65 -5.74 2.37 -13.17
CA ILE A 65 -5.72 1.76 -11.82
C ILE A 65 -6.57 2.54 -10.81
N GLU A 66 -6.69 3.86 -11.00
CA GLU A 66 -7.55 4.72 -10.20
C GLU A 66 -9.04 4.44 -10.51
N GLY A 67 -9.41 4.43 -11.79
CA GLY A 67 -10.79 4.16 -12.21
C GLY A 67 -11.27 2.73 -11.93
N GLU A 68 -10.36 1.76 -11.94
CA GLU A 68 -10.65 0.35 -11.64
C GLU A 68 -10.58 0.03 -10.13
N GLY A 69 -10.32 1.03 -9.28
CA GLY A 69 -10.23 0.83 -7.82
C GLY A 69 -9.06 -0.06 -7.39
N GLN A 70 -7.98 -0.12 -8.17
CA GLN A 70 -6.82 -0.96 -7.87
C GLN A 70 -5.89 -0.33 -6.82
N VAL A 71 -6.03 0.96 -6.54
CA VAL A 71 -5.30 1.62 -5.45
C VAL A 71 -5.97 1.28 -4.12
N VAL A 72 -5.24 0.62 -3.22
CA VAL A 72 -5.79 0.16 -1.92
C VAL A 72 -5.31 0.96 -0.72
N PHE A 73 -4.12 1.58 -0.83
CA PHE A 73 -3.58 2.43 0.22
C PHE A 73 -2.91 3.66 -0.37
N ARG A 74 -3.05 4.79 0.31
CA ARG A 74 -2.26 6.00 0.06
C ARG A 74 -1.55 6.47 1.31
N TYR A 75 -0.39 7.10 1.15
CA TYR A 75 0.22 7.87 2.22
C TYR A 75 -0.57 9.15 2.45
N GLN A 76 -0.87 9.47 3.71
CA GLN A 76 -1.37 10.81 4.05
C GLN A 76 -0.26 11.86 3.95
N ASP A 77 0.93 11.51 4.43
CA ASP A 77 2.17 12.27 4.26
C ASP A 77 3.16 11.44 3.45
N ASN A 78 3.30 11.76 2.15
CA ASN A 78 4.04 10.96 1.17
C ASN A 78 5.56 11.00 1.44
N PRO A 79 6.16 9.91 1.97
CA PRO A 79 7.52 9.97 2.46
C PRO A 79 8.57 9.72 1.37
N ASN A 80 8.18 9.22 0.21
CA ASN A 80 9.09 8.72 -0.83
C ASN A 80 8.87 9.34 -2.21
N GLY A 81 7.85 10.19 -2.38
CA GLY A 81 7.55 10.87 -3.64
C GLY A 81 6.66 10.05 -4.58
N SER A 82 6.00 9.00 -4.08
CA SER A 82 5.11 8.15 -4.89
C SER A 82 4.04 8.97 -5.61
N THR A 83 3.79 8.67 -6.87
CA THR A 83 2.78 9.36 -7.67
C THR A 83 1.40 9.17 -7.05
N ASN A 84 0.61 10.25 -6.95
CA ASN A 84 -0.65 10.31 -6.21
C ASN A 84 -0.59 9.76 -4.77
N ALA A 85 0.59 9.78 -4.14
CA ALA A 85 0.83 9.19 -2.82
C ALA A 85 0.44 7.70 -2.71
N ILE A 86 0.45 6.95 -3.80
CA ILE A 86 0.09 5.52 -3.81
C ILE A 86 1.08 4.72 -2.97
N ALA A 87 0.55 3.98 -1.98
CA ALA A 87 1.33 3.12 -1.10
C ALA A 87 1.14 1.62 -1.39
N GLY A 88 0.02 1.26 -2.02
CA GLY A 88 -0.26 -0.12 -2.42
C GLY A 88 -1.31 -0.23 -3.51
N VAL A 89 -1.13 -1.24 -4.37
CA VAL A 89 -1.98 -1.54 -5.52
C VAL A 89 -2.28 -3.03 -5.63
N VAL A 90 -3.49 -3.37 -6.06
CA VAL A 90 -3.86 -4.74 -6.42
C VAL A 90 -3.90 -4.93 -7.93
N ASN A 91 -3.69 -6.16 -8.40
CA ASN A 91 -3.87 -6.47 -9.82
C ASN A 91 -5.36 -6.49 -10.21
N ALA A 92 -5.65 -6.52 -11.51
CA ALA A 92 -7.02 -6.55 -12.04
C ALA A 92 -7.86 -7.74 -11.55
N ARG A 93 -7.23 -8.89 -11.23
CA ARG A 93 -7.91 -10.06 -10.65
C ARG A 93 -8.13 -9.96 -9.14
N GLY A 94 -7.60 -8.92 -8.47
CA GLY A 94 -7.67 -8.73 -7.03
C GLY A 94 -6.92 -9.77 -6.19
N ASN A 95 -6.08 -10.61 -6.81
CA ASN A 95 -5.43 -11.73 -6.12
C ASN A 95 -3.94 -11.52 -5.82
N VAL A 96 -3.37 -10.41 -6.29
CA VAL A 96 -1.97 -9.99 -6.01
C VAL A 96 -2.01 -8.57 -5.47
N LEU A 97 -1.36 -8.34 -4.33
CA LEU A 97 -1.18 -7.03 -3.72
C LEU A 97 0.30 -6.65 -3.74
N GLY A 98 0.62 -5.47 -4.27
CA GLY A 98 1.88 -4.80 -4.05
C GLY A 98 1.71 -3.76 -2.96
N LEU A 99 2.60 -3.76 -1.97
CA LEU A 99 2.54 -2.86 -0.82
C LEU A 99 3.94 -2.47 -0.40
N MET A 100 4.18 -1.16 -0.23
CA MET A 100 5.46 -0.63 0.27
C MET A 100 5.54 -0.53 1.80
N PRO A 101 4.46 -0.16 2.51
CA PRO A 101 4.42 -0.32 3.97
C PRO A 101 4.55 -1.78 4.40
N HIS A 102 5.06 -2.00 5.62
CA HIS A 102 5.29 -3.29 6.25
C HIS A 102 4.17 -3.62 7.26
N PRO A 103 3.07 -4.27 6.83
CA PRO A 103 2.01 -4.71 7.74
C PRO A 103 2.49 -5.80 8.70
N ASP A 104 3.50 -6.57 8.31
CA ASP A 104 4.18 -7.59 9.14
C ASP A 104 4.85 -6.98 10.38
N ARG A 105 5.30 -5.73 10.28
CA ARG A 105 5.92 -4.98 11.40
C ARG A 105 4.92 -4.16 12.21
N ALA A 106 3.66 -4.15 11.79
CA ALA A 106 2.55 -3.46 12.45
C ALA A 106 1.47 -4.48 12.86
N PHE A 107 1.89 -5.58 13.45
CA PHE A 107 1.03 -6.73 13.76
C PHE A 107 0.46 -6.69 15.18
N GLU A 108 1.15 -6.05 16.13
CA GLU A 108 0.79 -6.00 17.55
C GLU A 108 0.94 -4.56 18.07
N ALA A 109 0.11 -4.14 19.01
CA ALA A 109 0.11 -2.77 19.53
C ALA A 109 1.46 -2.40 20.18
N GLU A 110 2.12 -3.39 20.78
CA GLU A 110 3.44 -3.33 21.40
C GLU A 110 4.55 -3.01 20.39
N LEU A 111 4.34 -3.32 19.10
CA LEU A 111 5.25 -2.97 17.99
C LEU A 111 4.97 -1.58 17.41
N GLY A 112 4.02 -0.85 18.00
CA GLY A 112 3.65 0.52 17.64
C GLY A 112 2.34 0.64 16.84
N SER A 113 1.81 -0.46 16.29
CA SER A 113 0.50 -0.51 15.65
C SER A 113 0.07 -1.96 15.44
N ALA A 114 -1.24 -2.23 15.57
CA ALA A 114 -1.85 -3.52 15.23
C ALA A 114 -2.62 -3.49 13.91
N ASP A 115 -2.57 -2.39 13.16
CA ASP A 115 -3.38 -2.23 11.94
C ASP A 115 -2.97 -3.20 10.81
N GLY A 116 -1.69 -3.57 10.75
CA GLY A 116 -1.17 -4.52 9.78
C GLY A 116 -1.75 -5.94 9.94
N ALA A 117 -2.12 -6.35 11.16
CA ALA A 117 -2.75 -7.64 11.41
C ALA A 117 -4.11 -7.78 10.68
N ILE A 118 -4.86 -6.69 10.54
CA ILE A 118 -6.16 -6.66 9.87
C ILE A 118 -6.04 -7.08 8.39
N LEU A 119 -4.93 -6.72 7.73
CA LEU A 119 -4.66 -7.13 6.35
C LEU A 119 -4.58 -8.65 6.23
N PHE A 120 -3.83 -9.30 7.13
CA PHE A 120 -3.67 -10.75 7.12
C PHE A 120 -4.96 -11.47 7.50
N GLN A 121 -5.70 -10.94 8.46
CA GLN A 121 -7.03 -11.47 8.83
C GLN A 121 -8.00 -11.38 7.65
N SER A 122 -7.98 -10.27 6.89
CA SER A 122 -8.77 -10.12 5.66
C SER A 122 -8.40 -11.18 4.62
N ALA A 123 -7.10 -11.36 4.37
CA ALA A 123 -6.61 -12.34 3.41
C ALA A 123 -7.01 -13.77 3.79
N LEU A 124 -6.92 -14.12 5.08
CA LEU A 124 -7.32 -15.43 5.60
C LEU A 124 -8.82 -15.68 5.49
N ALA A 125 -9.65 -14.69 5.82
CA ALA A 125 -11.10 -14.79 5.70
C ALA A 125 -11.58 -14.87 4.24
N SER A 126 -10.74 -14.48 3.29
CA SER A 126 -11.00 -14.53 1.83
C SER A 126 -10.55 -15.82 1.15
N ALA A 127 -9.93 -16.74 1.89
CA ALA A 127 -9.40 -18.01 1.40
C ALA A 127 -10.49 -19.10 1.40
#